data_AF-A0A2V7HD87-F1
#
_entry.id   AF-A0A2V7HD87-F1
#
_cell.length_a   1.000
_cell.length_b   1.000
_cell.length_c   1.000
_cell.angle_alpha   90.00
_cell.angle_beta   90.00
_cell.angle_gamma   90.00
#
_symmetry.space_group_name_H-M   'P 1'
#
loop_
_entity.id
_entity.type
_entity.pdbx_description
1 polymer ?
#
loop_
_entity_poly.entity_id
_entity_poly.type
_entity_poly.pdbx_seq_one_letter_code
_entity_poly.pdbx_strand_id
1 'polypeptide(L)'
;MIRVDRVQSAEVKARHILIAPLIDSTDVAAAKVEADSVAAQWRRGVPYDTLVAKHHDPTEEKGVLQPFPRDSLPASYSAALANAKAGAITNPFQLANPRGQPKFAVLQVVTATDAGEYNQS
;
A
#
# COMPACT_ATOMS: atom_id res chain seq x y z
N MET A 1 23.37 4.88 -31.72
CA MET A 1 22.99 5.74 -30.59
C MET A 1 21.72 5.17 -29.99
N ILE A 2 21.79 4.62 -28.78
CA ILE A 2 20.62 4.07 -28.08
C ILE A 2 19.91 5.25 -27.44
N ARG A 3 18.73 5.63 -27.96
CA ARG A 3 17.84 6.59 -27.31
C ARG A 3 17.25 5.88 -26.09
N VAL A 4 17.75 6.24 -24.91
CA VAL A 4 17.05 5.96 -23.66
C VAL A 4 15.88 6.94 -23.63
N ASP A 5 14.74 6.49 -24.15
CA ASP A 5 13.46 7.12 -23.89
C ASP A 5 13.24 7.02 -22.37
N ARG A 6 13.52 8.10 -21.65
CA ARG A 6 13.09 8.19 -20.25
C ARG A 6 11.58 8.39 -20.29
N VAL A 7 10.84 7.30 -20.49
CA VAL A 7 9.50 7.18 -19.93
C VAL A 7 9.65 7.60 -18.48
N GLN A 8 9.06 8.74 -18.10
CA GLN A 8 8.91 9.05 -16.69
C GLN A 8 7.95 8.00 -16.15
N SER A 9 8.51 6.94 -15.57
CA SER A 9 7.73 5.89 -14.94
C SER A 9 6.85 6.55 -13.89
N ALA A 10 5.54 6.30 -13.94
CA ALA A 10 4.61 6.86 -12.96
C ALA A 10 5.11 6.54 -11.55
N GLU A 11 5.46 7.56 -10.77
CA GLU A 11 5.95 7.39 -9.41
C GLU A 11 4.77 7.52 -8.44
N VAL A 12 4.69 6.59 -7.49
CA VAL A 12 3.70 6.67 -6.41
C VAL A 12 4.39 6.63 -5.07
N LYS A 13 4.12 7.65 -4.27
CA LYS A 13 4.49 7.69 -2.86
C LYS A 13 3.26 7.29 -2.08
N ALA A 14 3.35 6.14 -1.42
CA ALA A 14 2.30 5.64 -0.56
C ALA A 14 2.88 5.27 0.80
N ARG A 15 2.03 5.08 1.79
CA ARG A 15 2.38 4.46 3.06
C ARG A 15 1.49 3.26 3.26
N HIS A 16 2.05 2.16 3.74
CA HIS A 16 1.29 0.95 4.00
C HIS A 16 1.16 0.69 5.50
N ILE A 17 0.08 0.06 5.90
CA ILE A 17 -0.05 -0.61 7.20
C ILE A 17 -0.21 -2.09 6.89
N LEU A 18 0.76 -2.90 7.32
CA LEU A 18 0.67 -4.35 7.26
C LEU A 18 0.05 -4.86 8.56
N ILE A 19 -1.08 -5.54 8.45
CA ILE A 19 -1.77 -6.27 9.51
C ILE A 19 -1.55 -7.76 9.23
N ALA A 20 -0.81 -8.43 10.12
CA ALA A 20 -0.65 -9.88 10.05
C ALA A 20 -1.65 -10.57 10.98
N PRO A 21 -2.25 -11.70 10.57
CA PRO A 21 -2.99 -12.54 11.50
C PRO A 21 -2.05 -13.03 12.60
N LEU A 22 -2.52 -13.02 13.86
CA LEU A 22 -1.79 -13.65 14.96
C LEU A 22 -1.53 -15.12 14.59
N ILE A 23 -0.30 -15.58 14.82
CA ILE A 23 0.16 -16.93 14.43
C ILE A 23 -0.73 -18.03 15.02
N ASP A 24 -1.28 -17.82 16.23
CA ASP A 24 -2.19 -18.74 16.90
C ASP A 24 -3.64 -18.67 16.42
N SER A 25 -4.00 -17.65 15.64
CA SER A 25 -5.32 -17.51 15.05
C SER A 25 -5.26 -17.94 13.59
N THR A 26 -5.83 -19.10 13.27
CA THR A 26 -6.11 -19.51 11.88
C THR A 26 -7.17 -18.63 11.20
N ASP A 27 -7.60 -17.58 11.89
CA ASP A 27 -8.73 -16.73 11.55
C ASP A 27 -8.28 -15.56 10.66
N VAL A 28 -8.03 -15.89 9.40
CA VAL A 28 -7.80 -14.92 8.32
C VAL A 28 -8.98 -13.93 8.22
N ALA A 29 -10.19 -14.36 8.63
CA ALA A 29 -11.37 -13.50 8.66
C ALA A 29 -11.25 -12.40 9.74
N ALA A 30 -10.78 -12.72 10.95
CA ALA A 30 -10.50 -11.74 11.99
C ALA A 30 -9.46 -10.70 11.53
N ALA A 31 -8.36 -11.15 10.92
CA ALA A 31 -7.35 -10.24 10.37
C ALA A 31 -7.92 -9.34 9.26
N LYS A 32 -8.85 -9.85 8.44
CA LYS A 32 -9.57 -9.04 7.45
C LYS A 32 -10.45 -7.98 8.12
N VAL A 33 -11.20 -8.33 9.16
CA VAL A 33 -12.08 -7.42 9.89
C VAL A 33 -11.28 -6.32 10.58
N GLU A 34 -10.12 -6.67 11.14
CA GLU A 34 -9.19 -5.71 11.71
C GLU A 34 -8.64 -4.75 10.64
N ALA A 35 -8.18 -5.29 9.50
CA ALA A 35 -7.68 -4.47 8.40
C ALA A 35 -8.76 -3.52 7.83
N ASP A 36 -10.01 -3.97 7.76
CA ASP A 36 -11.15 -3.14 7.38
C ASP A 36 -11.41 -2.02 8.39
N SER A 37 -11.35 -2.36 9.69
CA SER A 37 -11.48 -1.39 10.78
C SER A 37 -10.35 -0.35 10.76
N VAL A 38 -9.11 -0.76 10.47
CA VAL A 38 -7.97 0.16 10.30
C VAL A 38 -8.20 1.08 9.11
N ALA A 39 -8.61 0.55 7.95
CA ALA A 39 -8.91 1.35 6.78
C ALA A 39 -10.04 2.36 7.02
N ALA A 40 -11.09 1.95 7.74
CA ALA A 40 -12.20 2.82 8.11
C ALA A 40 -11.77 3.94 9.07
N GLN A 41 -10.97 3.63 10.09
CA GLN A 41 -10.40 4.62 11.02
C GLN A 41 -9.48 5.61 10.28
N TRP A 42 -8.64 5.10 9.37
CA TRP A 42 -7.75 5.94 8.59
C TRP A 42 -8.52 6.91 7.69
N ARG A 43 -9.60 6.44 7.05
CA ARG A 43 -10.50 7.28 6.24
C ARG A 43 -11.24 8.33 7.06
N ARG A 44 -11.50 8.06 8.34
CA ARG A 44 -12.07 9.04 9.27
C ARG A 44 -11.07 10.12 9.70
N GLY A 45 -9.80 10.02 9.30
CA GLY A 45 -8.74 10.97 9.64
C GLY A 45 -7.92 10.60 10.86
N VAL A 46 -8.02 9.35 11.35
CA VAL A 46 -7.14 8.88 12.43
C VAL A 46 -5.68 8.93 11.94
N PRO A 47 -4.74 9.48 12.73
CA PRO A 47 -3.34 9.60 12.33
C PRO A 47 -2.70 8.23 12.10
N TYR A 48 -1.98 8.12 10.98
CA TYR A 48 -1.27 6.90 10.58
C TYR A 48 -0.37 6.37 11.71
N ASP A 49 0.38 7.24 12.39
CA ASP A 49 1.28 6.88 13.49
C ASP A 49 0.56 6.15 14.63
N THR A 50 -0.70 6.48 14.89
CA THR A 50 -1.52 5.77 15.91
C THR A 50 -1.97 4.41 15.41
N LEU A 51 -2.43 4.32 14.15
CA LEU A 51 -2.88 3.05 13.57
C LEU A 51 -1.72 2.07 13.42
N VAL A 52 -0.58 2.53 12.91
CA VAL A 52 0.62 1.70 12.76
C VAL A 52 1.18 1.31 14.12
N ALA A 53 1.19 2.19 15.13
CA ALA A 53 1.67 1.81 16.46
C ALA A 53 0.81 0.74 17.14
N LYS A 54 -0.50 0.71 16.84
CA LYS A 54 -1.47 -0.18 17.49
C LYS A 54 -1.72 -1.49 16.73
N HIS A 55 -1.77 -1.44 15.40
CA HIS A 55 -2.24 -2.55 14.56
C HIS A 55 -1.17 -3.12 13.62
N HIS A 56 -0.04 -2.43 13.46
CA HIS A 56 0.99 -2.93 12.56
C HIS A 56 1.74 -4.10 13.19
N ASP A 57 2.06 -5.06 12.33
CA ASP A 57 2.95 -6.16 12.67
C ASP A 57 4.36 -5.61 13.02
N PRO A 58 4.86 -5.80 14.26
CA PRO A 58 6.17 -5.31 14.68
C PRO A 58 7.34 -6.05 14.00
N THR A 59 7.08 -7.17 13.34
CA THR A 59 8.09 -7.94 12.59
C THR A 59 8.28 -7.43 11.16
N GLU A 60 7.38 -6.57 10.68
CA GLU A 60 7.47 -5.93 9.36
C GLU A 60 8.01 -4.50 9.48
N GLU A 61 8.58 -3.98 8.39
CA GLU A 61 9.06 -2.60 8.36
C GLU A 61 7.88 -1.60 8.37
N LYS A 62 7.93 -0.68 9.33
CA LYS A 62 7.09 0.52 9.36
C LYS A 62 7.50 1.42 8.21
N GLY A 63 6.69 1.50 7.16
CA GLY A 63 7.15 2.14 5.93
C GLY A 63 6.17 3.11 5.29
N VAL A 64 6.55 4.40 5.27
CA VAL A 64 6.27 5.20 4.08
C VAL A 64 7.07 4.56 2.97
N LEU A 65 6.40 3.95 1.99
CA LEU A 65 7.05 3.52 0.78
C LEU A 65 7.68 4.78 0.18
N GLN A 66 9.00 4.74 0.00
CA GLN A 66 9.72 5.72 -0.80
C GLN A 66 9.00 5.85 -2.16
N PRO A 67 9.09 6.99 -2.86
CA PRO A 67 8.52 7.05 -4.20
C PRO A 67 9.05 5.89 -5.04
N PHE A 68 8.17 4.94 -5.36
CA PHE A 68 8.50 3.79 -6.18
C PHE A 68 7.85 3.95 -7.55
N PRO A 69 8.54 3.54 -8.63
CA PRO A 69 7.92 3.45 -9.94
C PRO A 69 6.81 2.40 -9.88
N ARG A 70 5.62 2.73 -10.39
CA ARG A 70 4.45 1.82 -10.43
C ARG A 70 4.76 0.50 -11.12
N ASP A 71 5.67 0.52 -12.11
CA ASP A 71 6.13 -0.66 -12.85
C ASP A 71 6.96 -1.63 -11.99
N SER A 72 7.64 -1.12 -10.96
CA SER A 72 8.47 -1.92 -10.05
C SER A 72 7.69 -2.41 -8.82
N LEU A 73 6.40 -2.05 -8.71
CA LEU A 73 5.55 -2.51 -7.62
C LEU A 73 5.06 -3.95 -7.89
N PRO A 74 4.94 -4.79 -6.85
CA PRO A 74 4.27 -6.07 -6.98
C PRO A 74 2.84 -5.90 -7.48
N ALA A 75 2.33 -6.88 -8.21
CA ALA A 75 0.99 -6.85 -8.81
C ALA A 75 -0.13 -6.49 -7.81
N SER A 76 -0.05 -6.99 -6.57
CA SER A 76 -1.02 -6.67 -5.50
C SER A 76 -1.06 -5.17 -5.16
N TYR A 77 0.11 -4.52 -5.08
CA TYR A 77 0.21 -3.09 -4.81
C TYR A 77 -0.22 -2.27 -6.03
N SER A 78 0.22 -2.66 -7.22
CA SER A 78 -0.17 -1.99 -8.47
C SER A 78 -1.69 -2.01 -8.65
N ALA A 79 -2.35 -3.14 -8.40
CA ALA A 79 -3.81 -3.26 -8.46
C ALA A 79 -4.53 -2.39 -7.42
N ALA A 80 -4.04 -2.35 -6.17
CA ALA A 80 -4.61 -1.51 -5.12
C ALA A 80 -4.45 -0.01 -5.41
N LEU A 81 -3.33 0.37 -6.04
CA LEU A 81 -3.00 1.74 -6.38
C LEU A 81 -3.48 2.15 -7.78
N ALA A 82 -3.98 1.21 -8.60
CA ALA A 82 -4.36 1.44 -9.99
C ALA A 82 -5.35 2.60 -10.13
N ASN A 83 -6.35 2.64 -9.25
CA ASN A 83 -7.41 3.66 -9.21
C ASN A 83 -7.25 4.67 -8.06
N ALA A 84 -6.18 4.56 -7.27
CA ALA A 84 -6.00 5.38 -6.07
C ALA A 84 -5.32 6.71 -6.42
N LYS A 85 -5.99 7.82 -6.10
CA LYS A 85 -5.45 9.18 -6.26
C LYS A 85 -4.65 9.61 -5.04
N ALA A 86 -3.84 10.67 -5.16
CA ALA A 86 -3.20 11.29 -3.99
C ALA A 86 -4.23 11.60 -2.88
N GLY A 87 -3.92 11.22 -1.64
CA GLY A 87 -4.81 11.30 -0.49
C GLY A 87 -5.79 10.12 -0.35
N ALA A 88 -5.97 9.29 -1.39
CA ALA A 88 -6.87 8.16 -1.33
C ALA A 88 -6.32 7.02 -0.46
N ILE A 89 -7.21 6.39 0.28
CA ILE A 89 -6.92 5.21 1.10
C ILE A 89 -7.55 4.01 0.42
N THR A 90 -6.73 3.02 0.07
CA THR A 90 -7.16 1.79 -0.59
C THR A 90 -7.93 0.90 0.38
N ASN A 91 -8.71 -0.03 -0.15
CA ASN A 91 -9.25 -1.11 0.68
C ASN A 91 -8.13 -2.05 1.16
N PRO A 92 -8.32 -2.73 2.29
CA PRO A 92 -7.42 -3.79 2.71
C PRO A 92 -7.37 -4.88 1.64
N PHE A 93 -6.17 -5.19 1.17
CA PHE A 93 -5.94 -6.25 0.19
C PHE A 93 -5.00 -7.30 0.79
N GLN A 94 -5.19 -8.55 0.37
CA GLN A 94 -4.38 -9.65 0.85
C GLN A 94 -3.03 -9.67 0.13
N LEU A 95 -1.96 -9.79 0.91
CA LEU A 95 -0.65 -10.16 0.42
C LEU A 95 -0.42 -11.64 0.69
N ALA A 96 -0.04 -12.36 -0.36
CA ALA A 96 0.49 -13.69 -0.23
C ALA A 96 1.79 -13.62 0.59
N ASN A 97 1.83 -14.35 1.71
CA ASN A 97 3.02 -14.49 2.50
C ASN A 97 3.59 -15.91 2.28
N PRO A 98 4.71 -16.07 1.56
CA PRO A 98 5.29 -17.39 1.31
C PRO A 98 5.79 -18.08 2.59
N ARG A 99 5.94 -17.33 3.69
CA ARG A 99 6.37 -17.84 4.99
C ARG A 99 5.23 -18.22 5.94
N GLY A 100 3.96 -18.11 5.54
CA GLY A 100 2.84 -18.44 6.43
C GLY A 100 1.47 -17.97 5.95
N GLN A 101 0.63 -17.53 6.88
CA GLN A 101 -0.72 -17.05 6.59
C GLN A 101 -0.69 -15.73 5.79
N PRO A 102 -1.66 -15.49 4.88
CA PRO A 102 -1.73 -14.26 4.11
C PRO A 102 -1.91 -13.05 5.04
N LYS A 103 -1.19 -11.97 4.74
CA LYS A 103 -1.27 -10.71 5.47
C LYS A 103 -2.25 -9.78 4.78
N PHE A 104 -2.76 -8.78 5.50
CA PHE A 104 -3.57 -7.72 4.93
C PHE A 104 -2.77 -6.42 4.92
N ALA A 105 -2.76 -5.72 3.80
CA ALA A 105 -2.18 -4.38 3.74
C ALA A 105 -3.24 -3.35 3.38
N VAL A 106 -3.13 -2.19 4.01
CA VAL A 106 -3.89 -0.99 3.67
C VAL A 106 -2.90 0.07 3.21
N LEU A 107 -3.14 0.68 2.05
CA LEU A 107 -2.29 1.75 1.53
C LEU A 107 -3.02 3.08 1.61
N GLN A 108 -2.26 4.13 1.91
CA GLN A 108 -2.66 5.49 1.61
C GLN A 108 -1.69 6.08 0.61
N VAL A 109 -2.23 6.57 -0.51
CA VAL A 109 -1.46 7.35 -1.46
C VAL A 109 -1.19 8.70 -0.84
N VAL A 110 0.07 9.04 -0.67
CA VAL A 110 0.50 10.38 -0.25
C VAL A 110 0.52 11.28 -1.47
N THR A 111 1.24 10.86 -2.51
CA THR A 111 1.30 11.53 -3.81
C THR A 111 1.38 10.49 -4.91
N ALA A 112 0.65 10.71 -6.01
CA ALA A 112 0.73 9.90 -7.21
C ALA A 112 1.05 10.82 -8.39
N THR A 113 2.16 10.57 -9.06
CA THR A 113 2.53 11.21 -10.31
C THR A 113 2.12 10.25 -11.41
N ASP A 114 1.16 10.66 -12.23
CA ASP A 114 0.82 9.91 -13.43
C ASP A 114 2.01 9.96 -14.41
N ALA A 115 2.18 8.93 -15.24
CA ALA A 115 3.17 8.96 -16.31
C ALA A 115 2.65 9.94 -17.39
N GLY A 116 2.85 11.23 -17.13
CA GLY A 116 2.42 12.27 -18.04
C GLY A 116 3.25 12.20 -19.33
N GLU A 117 2.58 11.91 -20.44
CA GLU A 117 3.07 12.22 -21.77
C GLU A 117 3.40 13.72 -21.81
N TYR A 118 4.69 14.06 -21.79
CA TYR A 118 5.13 15.44 -21.99
C TYR A 118 4.86 15.81 -23.46
N ASN A 119 3.66 16.30 -23.77
CA ASN A 119 3.39 16.94 -25.05
C ASN A 119 4.00 18.35 -25.01
N GLN A 120 5.29 18.46 -25.36
CA GLN A 120 5.91 19.76 -25.61
C GLN A 120 5.13 20.47 -26.73
N SER A 121 4.55 21.62 -26.40
CA SER A 121 4.09 22.61 -27.40
C SER A 121 5.24 23.49 -27.84
#